data_AF-A0A2A5GGI2-F1
#
_entry.id   AF-A0A2A5GGI2-F1
#
_cell.length_a   1.000
_cell.length_b   1.000
_cell.length_c   1.000
_cell.angle_alpha   90.00
_cell.angle_beta   90.00
_cell.angle_gamma   90.00
#
_symmetry.space_group_name_H-M   'P 1'
#
loop_
_entity.id
_entity.type
_entity.pdbx_description
1 polymer ?
#
loop_
_entity_poly.entity_id
_entity_poly.type
_entity_poly.pdbx_seq_one_letter_code
_entity_poly.pdbx_strand_id
1 'polypeptide(L)'
;LKVFTEVIIAPKIDDAARALLAKKPNIRVLETGGLADTRAPGQIIKTVAGGLLVQSRDTVNAQDLELKVVTKRAPSEQELLDLRFAFTIAKHVKSNAIVYAKNGATVGIGAGQMSRVDSTRIAARKAQDVADATGAAEPLTKGSVVASDAFFPFADGLLSAAEAGATAVIQPGGSMRDQEVIDAANEAGLAMVFTGIRHFRH
;
A
#
# COMPACT_ATOMS: atom_id res chain seq x y z
N LEU A 1 -24.78 -1.21 -11.71
CA LEU A 1 -23.60 -1.92 -11.17
C LEU A 1 -23.45 -3.27 -11.85
N LYS A 2 -22.31 -3.49 -12.53
CA LYS A 2 -21.96 -4.75 -13.20
C LYS A 2 -21.27 -5.76 -12.27
N VAL A 3 -20.87 -5.30 -11.07
CA VAL A 3 -20.21 -6.10 -10.03
C VAL A 3 -21.14 -6.15 -8.82
N PHE A 4 -21.14 -7.28 -8.11
CA PHE A 4 -21.81 -7.40 -6.83
C PHE A 4 -21.12 -6.50 -5.80
N THR A 5 -21.89 -5.66 -5.10
CA THR A 5 -21.36 -4.69 -4.14
C THR A 5 -22.24 -4.68 -2.91
N GLU A 6 -21.62 -4.86 -1.75
CA GLU A 6 -22.31 -4.95 -0.46
C GLU A 6 -22.67 -3.58 0.13
N VAL A 7 -21.71 -2.65 0.10
CA VAL A 7 -21.83 -1.32 0.71
C VAL A 7 -21.17 -0.29 -0.22
N ILE A 8 -21.83 0.85 -0.39
CA ILE A 8 -21.24 2.08 -0.94
C ILE A 8 -21.35 3.16 0.12
N ILE A 9 -20.23 3.82 0.41
CA ILE A 9 -20.16 4.96 1.30
C ILE A 9 -19.58 6.15 0.55
N ALA A 10 -20.21 7.31 0.65
CA ALA A 10 -19.78 8.54 -0.01
C ALA A 10 -20.09 9.77 0.84
N PRO A 11 -19.39 10.90 0.63
CA PRO A 11 -19.73 12.17 1.30
C PRO A 11 -21.15 12.63 1.00
N LYS A 12 -21.58 12.46 -0.25
CA LYS A 12 -22.90 12.80 -0.76
C LYS A 12 -23.22 11.90 -1.95
N ILE A 13 -24.50 11.59 -2.14
CA ILE A 13 -25.02 10.75 -3.21
C ILE A 13 -26.12 11.53 -3.91
N ASP A 14 -25.90 11.83 -5.19
CA ASP A 14 -26.90 12.52 -5.98
C ASP A 14 -28.14 11.65 -6.26
N ASP A 15 -29.24 12.30 -6.63
CA ASP A 15 -30.54 11.64 -6.81
C ASP A 15 -30.54 10.63 -7.96
N ALA A 16 -29.75 10.88 -9.01
CA ALA A 16 -29.63 9.97 -10.14
C ALA A 16 -28.92 8.67 -9.73
N ALA A 17 -27.83 8.77 -8.96
CA ALA A 17 -27.12 7.65 -8.38
C ALA A 17 -28.01 6.89 -7.39
N ARG A 18 -28.75 7.61 -6.52
CA ARG A 18 -29.70 7.00 -5.58
C ARG A 18 -30.75 6.17 -6.30
N ALA A 19 -31.39 6.73 -7.33
CA ALA A 19 -32.40 6.03 -8.13
C ALA A 19 -31.83 4.80 -8.85
N LEU A 20 -30.58 4.88 -9.33
CA LEU A 20 -29.91 3.74 -9.96
C LEU A 20 -29.56 2.63 -8.97
N LEU A 21 -29.03 3.00 -7.80
CA LEU A 21 -28.61 2.07 -6.74
C LEU A 21 -29.81 1.40 -6.06
N ALA A 22 -30.93 2.11 -5.91
CA ALA A 22 -32.19 1.58 -5.36
C ALA A 22 -32.75 0.38 -6.15
N LYS A 23 -32.32 0.20 -7.42
CA LYS A 23 -32.68 -0.99 -8.22
C LYS A 23 -32.02 -2.28 -7.73
N LYS A 24 -31.08 -2.20 -6.77
CA LYS A 24 -30.39 -3.34 -6.16
C LYS A 24 -30.84 -3.47 -4.70
N PRO A 25 -31.72 -4.42 -4.34
CA PRO A 25 -32.37 -4.44 -3.03
C PRO A 25 -31.41 -4.65 -1.84
N ASN A 26 -30.25 -5.27 -2.08
CA ASN A 26 -29.33 -5.66 -1.01
C ASN A 26 -28.14 -4.70 -0.81
N ILE A 27 -28.00 -3.66 -1.64
CA ILE A 27 -26.88 -2.74 -1.50
C ILE A 27 -27.16 -1.73 -0.38
N ARG A 28 -26.23 -1.60 0.56
CA ARG A 28 -26.29 -0.57 1.60
C ARG A 28 -25.62 0.69 1.09
N VAL A 29 -26.31 1.81 1.15
CA VAL A 29 -25.85 3.08 0.62
C VAL A 29 -25.83 4.10 1.75
N LEU A 30 -24.64 4.58 2.11
CA LEU A 30 -24.41 5.44 3.27
C LEU A 30 -23.82 6.79 2.85
N GLU A 31 -24.36 7.87 3.42
CA GLU A 31 -23.82 9.22 3.28
C GLU A 31 -23.11 9.63 4.57
N THR A 32 -21.89 10.14 4.46
CA THR A 32 -21.12 10.64 5.61
C THR A 32 -21.30 12.14 5.84
N GLY A 33 -21.91 12.87 4.90
CA GLY A 33 -22.08 14.32 4.94
C GLY A 33 -20.79 15.12 4.66
N GLY A 34 -19.64 14.45 4.54
CA GLY A 34 -18.34 15.06 4.30
C GLY A 34 -17.20 14.03 4.37
N LEU A 35 -15.98 14.47 4.09
CA LEU A 35 -14.77 13.67 4.27
C LEU A 35 -14.13 14.02 5.62
N ALA A 36 -13.71 12.99 6.36
CA ALA A 36 -12.96 13.20 7.59
C ALA A 36 -11.56 13.76 7.28
N ASP A 37 -11.06 14.65 8.13
CA ASP A 37 -9.67 15.10 8.06
C ASP A 37 -8.73 13.95 8.47
N THR A 38 -7.86 13.55 7.55
CA THR A 38 -6.87 12.48 7.76
C THR A 38 -5.70 12.91 8.64
N ARG A 39 -5.49 14.23 8.82
CA ARG A 39 -4.45 14.79 9.69
C ARG A 39 -4.93 15.09 11.11
N ALA A 40 -6.24 15.19 11.31
CA ALA A 40 -6.82 15.46 12.63
C ALA A 40 -6.30 14.46 13.69
N PRO A 41 -5.85 14.95 14.86
CA PRO A 41 -5.46 14.07 15.96
C PRO A 41 -6.66 13.25 16.44
N GLY A 42 -6.38 12.11 17.03
CA GLY A 42 -7.41 11.25 17.59
C GLY A 42 -6.80 10.11 18.38
N GLN A 43 -7.64 9.34 19.05
CA GLN A 43 -7.24 8.15 19.79
C GLN A 43 -7.83 6.91 19.11
N ILE A 44 -7.05 5.83 19.07
CA ILE A 44 -7.48 4.49 18.69
C ILE A 44 -7.52 3.66 19.96
N ILE A 45 -8.66 3.00 20.18
CA ILE A 45 -8.86 2.07 21.29
C ILE A 45 -8.88 0.65 20.72
N LYS A 46 -8.09 -0.24 21.32
CA LYS A 46 -8.14 -1.69 21.05
C LYS A 46 -8.47 -2.44 22.33
N THR A 47 -9.49 -3.28 22.30
CA THR A 47 -9.85 -4.14 23.43
C THR A 47 -8.89 -5.31 23.53
N VAL A 48 -8.49 -5.66 24.76
CA VAL A 48 -7.70 -6.86 25.08
C VAL A 48 -8.39 -7.60 26.22
N ALA A 49 -8.02 -8.86 26.45
CA ALA A 49 -8.55 -9.59 27.60
C ALA A 49 -8.24 -8.82 28.89
N GLY A 50 -9.28 -8.45 29.65
CA GLY A 50 -9.15 -7.70 30.89
C GLY A 50 -9.00 -6.19 30.77
N GLY A 51 -9.10 -5.59 29.56
CA GLY A 51 -9.06 -4.13 29.45
C GLY A 51 -8.99 -3.56 28.03
N LEU A 52 -8.39 -2.39 27.91
CA LEU A 52 -8.21 -1.67 26.65
C LEU A 52 -6.83 -1.03 26.56
N LEU A 53 -6.33 -0.93 25.34
CA LEU A 53 -5.14 -0.15 24.97
C LEU A 53 -5.61 1.11 24.24
N VAL A 54 -5.05 2.25 24.61
CA VAL A 54 -5.31 3.55 23.97
C VAL A 54 -4.01 4.08 23.40
N GLN A 55 -4.04 4.52 22.16
CA GLN A 55 -2.90 5.15 21.51
C GLN A 55 -3.36 6.28 20.59
N SER A 56 -2.47 7.24 20.33
CA SER A 56 -2.71 8.24 19.29
C SER A 56 -2.94 7.58 17.93
N ARG A 57 -3.82 8.17 17.13
CA ARG A 57 -4.02 7.80 15.73
C ARG A 57 -2.74 8.08 14.97
N ASP A 58 -2.36 7.17 14.09
CA ASP A 58 -1.36 7.46 13.08
C ASP A 58 -1.94 8.48 12.08
N THR A 59 -1.47 9.73 12.15
CA THR A 59 -1.90 10.86 11.31
C THR A 59 -0.86 11.27 10.27
N VAL A 60 0.30 10.60 10.24
CA VAL A 60 1.38 10.94 9.30
C VAL A 60 0.89 10.74 7.86
N ASN A 61 1.16 11.72 7.01
CA ASN A 61 0.81 11.71 5.60
C ASN A 61 2.08 11.50 4.78
N ALA A 62 2.07 10.52 3.87
CA ALA A 62 3.23 10.22 3.04
C ALA A 62 3.64 11.39 2.13
N GLN A 63 2.75 12.35 1.85
CA GLN A 63 3.05 13.55 1.07
C GLN A 63 3.91 14.56 1.84
N ASP A 64 3.79 14.58 3.17
CA ASP A 64 4.46 15.54 4.04
C ASP A 64 5.85 15.03 4.47
N LEU A 65 6.22 13.80 4.08
CA LEU A 65 7.50 13.18 4.44
C LEU A 65 8.65 13.67 3.56
N GLU A 66 9.77 13.98 4.21
CA GLU A 66 11.06 14.09 3.55
C GLU A 66 11.57 12.68 3.23
N LEU A 67 11.88 12.43 1.96
CA LEU A 67 12.31 11.13 1.47
C LEU A 67 13.80 11.16 1.17
N LYS A 68 14.55 10.23 1.77
CA LYS A 68 15.99 10.09 1.52
C LYS A 68 16.23 9.04 0.44
N VAL A 69 16.76 9.45 -0.71
CA VAL A 69 17.26 8.49 -1.71
C VAL A 69 18.51 7.80 -1.15
N VAL A 70 18.50 6.47 -1.11
CA VAL A 70 19.60 5.66 -0.53
C VAL A 70 20.34 4.80 -1.55
N THR A 71 19.78 4.65 -2.75
CA THR A 71 20.41 3.95 -3.88
C THR A 71 21.13 4.91 -4.83
N LYS A 72 21.96 4.36 -5.72
CA LYS A 72 22.65 5.07 -6.80
C LYS A 72 21.66 5.68 -7.80
N ARG A 73 20.60 4.93 -8.14
CA ARG A 73 19.51 5.40 -9.00
C ARG A 73 18.50 6.19 -8.16
N ALA A 74 18.20 7.41 -8.56
CA ALA A 74 17.07 8.17 -8.01
C ALA A 74 15.76 7.72 -8.68
N PRO A 75 14.61 7.78 -7.97
CA PRO A 75 13.32 7.59 -8.61
C PRO A 75 13.03 8.74 -9.59
N SER A 76 12.36 8.43 -10.69
CA SER A 76 11.73 9.41 -11.56
C SER A 76 10.58 10.14 -10.85
N GLU A 77 10.10 11.24 -11.43
CA GLU A 77 8.97 11.99 -10.88
C GLU A 77 7.70 11.12 -10.75
N GLN A 78 7.41 10.31 -11.78
CA GLN A 78 6.25 9.39 -11.75
C GLN A 78 6.43 8.29 -10.70
N GLU A 79 7.62 7.70 -10.59
CA GLU A 79 7.91 6.73 -9.52
C GLU A 79 7.74 7.37 -8.14
N LEU A 80 8.18 8.62 -7.94
CA LEU A 80 8.04 9.32 -6.66
C LEU A 80 6.57 9.53 -6.27
N LEU A 81 5.72 9.92 -7.23
CA LEU A 81 4.27 10.04 -7.04
C LEU A 81 3.65 8.70 -6.64
N ASP A 82 3.99 7.63 -7.36
CA ASP A 82 3.49 6.29 -7.10
C ASP A 82 4.01 5.72 -5.78
N LEU A 83 5.24 6.05 -5.36
CA LEU A 83 5.82 5.62 -4.09
C LEU A 83 5.06 6.25 -2.92
N ARG A 84 4.80 7.56 -2.97
CA ARG A 84 4.00 8.25 -1.94
C ARG A 84 2.57 7.72 -1.90
N PHE A 85 1.98 7.44 -3.06
CA PHE A 85 0.67 6.81 -3.15
C PHE A 85 0.68 5.41 -2.51
N ALA A 86 1.60 4.53 -2.90
CA ALA A 86 1.72 3.17 -2.38
C ALA A 86 1.94 3.16 -0.86
N PHE A 87 2.79 4.06 -0.34
CA PHE A 87 3.07 4.16 1.09
C PHE A 87 1.87 4.71 1.89
N THR A 88 1.09 5.62 1.30
CA THR A 88 -0.20 6.06 1.86
C THR A 88 -1.16 4.88 2.02
N ILE A 89 -1.23 3.99 1.02
CA ILE A 89 -2.08 2.79 1.11
C ILE A 89 -1.52 1.79 2.11
N ALA A 90 -0.20 1.55 2.12
CA ALA A 90 0.45 0.58 3.01
C ALA A 90 0.13 0.82 4.49
N LYS A 91 0.02 2.09 4.91
CA LYS A 91 -0.41 2.49 6.26
C LYS A 91 -1.76 1.91 6.69
N HIS A 92 -2.67 1.65 5.76
CA HIS A 92 -4.01 1.15 6.03
C HIS A 92 -4.14 -0.37 5.87
N VAL A 93 -3.15 -1.02 5.25
CA VAL A 93 -3.08 -2.47 5.06
C VAL A 93 -2.58 -3.13 6.34
N LYS A 94 -3.05 -4.34 6.65
CA LYS A 94 -2.58 -5.09 7.83
C LYS A 94 -1.15 -5.58 7.63
N SER A 95 -0.30 -5.40 8.63
CA SER A 95 1.11 -5.79 8.62
C SER A 95 1.29 -7.31 8.67
N ASN A 96 2.35 -7.87 8.06
CA ASN A 96 3.34 -7.17 7.22
C ASN A 96 2.76 -6.81 5.85
N ALA A 97 2.85 -5.54 5.44
CA ALA A 97 2.20 -5.05 4.24
C ALA A 97 3.19 -4.78 3.11
N ILE A 98 2.83 -5.23 1.90
CA ILE A 98 3.51 -4.92 0.65
C ILE A 98 2.47 -4.44 -0.36
N VAL A 99 2.67 -3.24 -0.91
CA VAL A 99 1.75 -2.61 -1.86
C VAL A 99 2.51 -2.26 -3.12
N TYR A 100 2.13 -2.88 -4.23
CA TYR A 100 2.57 -2.47 -5.56
C TYR A 100 1.61 -1.44 -6.12
N ALA A 101 2.14 -0.36 -6.69
CA ALA A 101 1.35 0.66 -7.34
C ALA A 101 1.97 1.12 -8.66
N LYS A 102 1.12 1.56 -9.58
CA LYS A 102 1.53 2.11 -10.87
C LYS A 102 0.49 3.13 -11.32
N ASN A 103 0.93 4.31 -11.74
CA ASN A 103 0.08 5.38 -12.25
C ASN A 103 -1.10 5.74 -11.31
N GLY A 104 -0.82 5.86 -10.01
CA GLY A 104 -1.82 6.22 -8.99
C GLY A 104 -2.85 5.13 -8.65
N ALA A 105 -2.61 3.87 -9.07
CA ALA A 105 -3.48 2.74 -8.75
C ALA A 105 -2.70 1.60 -8.09
N THR A 106 -3.32 0.91 -7.13
CA THR A 106 -2.75 -0.32 -6.57
C THR A 106 -2.89 -1.45 -7.57
N VAL A 107 -1.79 -2.15 -7.84
CA VAL A 107 -1.74 -3.25 -8.82
C VAL A 107 -1.51 -4.62 -8.17
N GLY A 108 -1.13 -4.63 -6.89
CA GLY A 108 -1.01 -5.84 -6.09
C GLY A 108 -0.87 -5.49 -4.61
N ILE A 109 -1.56 -6.21 -3.72
CA ILE A 109 -1.50 -5.99 -2.27
C ILE A 109 -1.33 -7.32 -1.55
N GLY A 110 -0.29 -7.39 -0.73
CA GLY A 110 0.01 -8.48 0.20
C GLY A 110 -0.17 -7.96 1.61
N ALA A 111 -1.00 -8.63 2.40
CA ALA A 111 -1.45 -8.16 3.69
C ALA A 111 -1.42 -9.27 4.73
N GLY A 112 -1.08 -8.91 5.97
CA GLY A 112 -1.32 -9.75 7.15
C GLY A 112 -0.40 -10.96 7.29
N GLN A 113 0.72 -11.04 6.55
CA GLN A 113 1.61 -12.20 6.60
C GLN A 113 2.64 -12.10 7.72
N MET A 114 3.03 -13.27 8.25
CA MET A 114 4.09 -13.40 9.25
C MET A 114 5.46 -13.03 8.66
N SER A 115 5.70 -13.39 7.39
CA SER A 115 6.89 -12.99 6.62
C SER A 115 6.54 -11.94 5.58
N ARG A 116 7.40 -10.92 5.46
CA ARG A 116 7.23 -9.86 4.46
C ARG A 116 7.46 -10.37 3.04
N VAL A 117 8.33 -11.36 2.86
CA VAL A 117 8.55 -12.04 1.58
C VAL A 117 7.26 -12.70 1.09
N ASP A 118 6.47 -13.28 1.99
CA ASP A 118 5.19 -13.89 1.62
C ASP A 118 4.19 -12.82 1.19
N SER A 119 4.14 -11.67 1.87
CA SER A 119 3.34 -10.52 1.39
C SER A 119 3.77 -10.06 0.00
N THR A 120 5.08 -9.97 -0.26
CA THR A 120 5.62 -9.63 -1.59
C THR A 120 5.13 -10.61 -2.66
N ARG A 121 5.25 -11.91 -2.39
CA ARG A 121 4.85 -12.98 -3.32
C ARG A 121 3.35 -13.05 -3.55
N ILE A 122 2.54 -12.93 -2.49
CA ILE A 122 1.07 -12.93 -2.59
C ILE A 122 0.58 -11.77 -3.45
N ALA A 123 1.13 -10.57 -3.24
CA ALA A 123 0.76 -9.40 -4.01
C ALA A 123 1.07 -9.58 -5.51
N ALA A 124 2.28 -10.05 -5.82
CA ALA A 124 2.71 -10.33 -7.20
C ALA A 124 1.86 -11.44 -7.84
N ARG A 125 1.59 -12.52 -7.10
CA ARG A 125 0.76 -13.62 -7.59
C ARG A 125 -0.65 -13.18 -7.92
N LYS A 126 -1.29 -12.39 -7.06
CA LYS A 126 -2.63 -11.83 -7.35
C LYS A 126 -2.64 -10.96 -8.59
N ALA A 127 -1.59 -10.17 -8.83
CA ALA A 127 -1.48 -9.39 -10.05
C ALA A 127 -1.34 -10.28 -11.30
N GLN A 128 -0.63 -11.41 -11.18
CA GLN A 128 -0.56 -12.42 -12.24
C GLN A 128 -1.91 -13.08 -12.49
N ASP A 129 -2.61 -13.53 -11.45
CA ASP A 129 -3.93 -14.17 -11.59
C ASP A 129 -4.93 -13.22 -12.29
N VAL A 130 -4.85 -11.91 -12.03
CA VAL A 130 -5.65 -10.88 -12.72
C VAL A 130 -5.24 -10.74 -14.19
N ALA A 131 -3.94 -10.76 -14.50
CA ALA A 131 -3.47 -10.72 -15.88
C ALA A 131 -3.97 -11.94 -16.67
N ASP A 132 -3.84 -13.14 -16.10
CA ASP A 132 -4.31 -14.39 -16.70
C ASP A 132 -5.82 -14.35 -16.96
N ALA A 133 -6.61 -13.89 -15.97
CA ALA A 133 -8.06 -13.80 -16.08
C ALA A 133 -8.55 -12.74 -17.08
N THR A 134 -7.74 -11.71 -17.36
CA THR A 134 -8.09 -10.61 -18.28
C THR A 134 -7.43 -10.73 -19.64
N GLY A 135 -6.54 -11.72 -19.83
CA GLY A 135 -5.74 -11.89 -21.05
C GLY A 135 -4.69 -10.79 -21.25
N ALA A 136 -4.27 -10.11 -20.17
CA ALA A 136 -3.20 -9.12 -20.26
C ALA A 136 -1.86 -9.83 -20.54
N ALA A 137 -1.03 -9.22 -21.40
CA ALA A 137 0.25 -9.80 -21.78
C ALA A 137 1.24 -9.93 -20.60
N GLU A 138 1.13 -9.02 -19.62
CA GLU A 138 1.99 -8.98 -18.45
C GLU A 138 1.18 -8.54 -17.21
N PRO A 139 1.59 -8.96 -15.99
CA PRO A 139 1.00 -8.44 -14.77
C PRO A 139 1.28 -6.94 -14.62
N LEU A 140 0.31 -6.21 -14.08
CA LEU A 140 0.41 -4.77 -13.86
C LEU A 140 1.53 -4.36 -12.88
N THR A 141 2.14 -5.33 -12.19
CA THR A 141 3.35 -5.13 -11.38
C THR A 141 4.60 -4.83 -12.22
N LYS A 142 4.62 -5.16 -13.52
CA LYS A 142 5.73 -4.81 -14.41
C LYS A 142 5.83 -3.29 -14.58
N GLY A 143 6.97 -2.72 -14.21
CA GLY A 143 7.19 -1.27 -14.21
C GLY A 143 6.41 -0.54 -13.10
N SER A 144 6.03 -1.25 -12.04
CA SER A 144 5.38 -0.64 -10.86
C SER A 144 6.42 -0.19 -9.84
N VAL A 145 5.98 0.48 -8.79
CA VAL A 145 6.77 0.70 -7.56
C VAL A 145 6.21 -0.13 -6.42
N VAL A 146 6.97 -0.29 -5.35
CA VAL A 146 6.54 -1.04 -4.16
C VAL A 146 6.75 -0.26 -2.87
N ALA A 147 5.75 -0.28 -2.00
CA ALA A 147 5.85 0.22 -0.64
C ALA A 147 5.83 -0.92 0.37
N SER A 148 6.68 -0.82 1.39
CA SER A 148 6.53 -1.62 2.61
C SER A 148 6.26 -0.73 3.81
N ASP A 149 5.33 -1.16 4.67
CA ASP A 149 4.98 -0.49 5.92
C ASP A 149 6.10 -0.50 6.97
N ALA A 150 7.09 -1.38 6.80
CA ALA A 150 8.23 -1.60 7.68
C ALA A 150 9.49 -1.94 6.87
N PHE A 151 10.68 -1.84 7.49
CA PHE A 151 11.95 -2.08 6.80
C PHE A 151 12.09 -3.53 6.32
N PHE A 152 12.77 -3.79 5.21
CA PHE A 152 13.15 -5.16 4.82
C PHE A 152 14.29 -5.68 5.73
N PRO A 153 14.11 -6.80 6.45
CA PRO A 153 15.16 -7.33 7.33
C PRO A 153 16.31 -7.96 6.54
N PHE A 154 16.03 -8.46 5.33
CA PHE A 154 16.96 -9.09 4.40
C PHE A 154 16.59 -8.69 2.97
N ALA A 155 17.51 -8.90 2.02
CA ALA A 155 17.32 -8.54 0.62
C ALA A 155 16.29 -9.42 -0.12
N ASP A 156 15.96 -10.60 0.40
CA ASP A 156 15.05 -11.56 -0.25
C ASP A 156 13.67 -10.97 -0.59
N GLY A 157 13.07 -10.21 0.33
CA GLY A 157 11.77 -9.56 0.11
C GLY A 157 11.82 -8.45 -0.93
N LEU A 158 12.96 -7.74 -1.00
CA LEU A 158 13.22 -6.72 -2.02
C LEU A 158 13.42 -7.36 -3.40
N LEU A 159 14.27 -8.37 -3.49
CA LEU A 159 14.58 -9.06 -4.74
C LEU A 159 13.33 -9.74 -5.31
N SER A 160 12.51 -10.35 -4.46
CA SER A 160 11.21 -10.88 -4.89
C SER A 160 10.28 -9.81 -5.48
N ALA A 161 10.36 -8.56 -5.00
CA ALA A 161 9.61 -7.45 -5.59
C ALA A 161 10.19 -7.00 -6.94
N ALA A 162 11.52 -7.01 -7.06
CA ALA A 162 12.23 -6.74 -8.31
C ALA A 162 11.86 -7.76 -9.40
N GLU A 163 11.85 -9.05 -9.07
CA GLU A 163 11.45 -10.15 -9.96
C GLU A 163 10.01 -9.98 -10.48
N ALA A 164 9.11 -9.52 -9.60
CA ALA A 164 7.72 -9.19 -9.95
C ALA A 164 7.60 -7.96 -10.87
N GLY A 165 8.70 -7.23 -11.09
CA GLY A 165 8.79 -6.09 -12.01
C GLY A 165 8.75 -4.72 -11.35
N ALA A 166 8.91 -4.65 -10.02
CA ALA A 166 9.05 -3.36 -9.35
C ALA A 166 10.33 -2.66 -9.83
N THR A 167 10.24 -1.34 -9.96
CA THR A 167 11.33 -0.47 -10.43
C THR A 167 11.85 0.41 -9.31
N ALA A 168 11.00 0.82 -8.37
CA ALA A 168 11.39 1.61 -7.21
C ALA A 168 10.72 1.13 -5.92
N VAL A 169 11.34 1.40 -4.77
CA VAL A 169 10.92 0.94 -3.43
C VAL A 169 10.89 2.09 -2.43
N ILE A 170 9.84 2.15 -1.59
CA ILE A 170 9.75 3.04 -0.43
C ILE A 170 9.58 2.20 0.83
N GLN A 171 10.42 2.47 1.83
CA GLN A 171 10.37 1.81 3.13
C GLN A 171 10.87 2.74 4.24
N PRO A 172 10.70 2.39 5.52
CA PRO A 172 11.18 3.25 6.61
C PRO A 172 12.71 3.30 6.74
N GLY A 173 13.40 2.20 6.45
CA GLY A 173 14.78 1.98 6.87
C GLY A 173 14.89 1.68 8.37
N GLY A 174 16.12 1.57 8.87
CA GLY A 174 16.44 1.28 10.27
C GLY A 174 16.79 -0.18 10.56
N SER A 175 17.03 -1.02 9.55
CA SER A 175 17.58 -2.36 9.77
C SER A 175 19.08 -2.29 10.07
N MET A 176 19.59 -3.16 10.94
CA MET A 176 21.04 -3.36 11.08
C MET A 176 21.69 -3.79 9.75
N ARG A 177 20.90 -4.35 8.82
CA ARG A 177 21.31 -4.83 7.50
C ARG A 177 20.84 -3.94 6.36
N ASP A 178 20.51 -2.67 6.62
CA ASP A 178 20.05 -1.77 5.56
C ASP A 178 21.04 -1.69 4.39
N GLN A 179 22.35 -1.71 4.67
CA GLN A 179 23.37 -1.67 3.61
C GLN A 179 23.30 -2.88 2.68
N GLU A 180 23.09 -4.10 3.20
CA GLU A 180 22.92 -5.31 2.37
C GLU A 180 21.70 -5.18 1.45
N VAL A 181 20.62 -4.59 1.94
CA VAL A 181 19.39 -4.38 1.17
C VAL A 181 19.57 -3.26 0.12
N ILE A 182 20.29 -2.19 0.46
CA ILE A 182 20.62 -1.09 -0.46
C ILE A 182 21.54 -1.58 -1.58
N ASP A 183 22.53 -2.40 -1.27
CA ASP A 183 23.45 -2.97 -2.24
C ASP A 183 22.71 -3.89 -3.22
N ALA A 184 21.85 -4.78 -2.71
CA ALA A 184 20.98 -5.61 -3.55
C ALA A 184 20.04 -4.77 -4.44
N ALA A 185 19.52 -3.65 -3.92
CA ALA A 185 18.71 -2.73 -4.72
C ALA A 185 19.52 -2.11 -5.85
N ASN A 186 20.75 -1.66 -5.57
CA ASN A 186 21.65 -1.09 -6.57
C ASN A 186 22.03 -2.11 -7.65
N GLU A 187 22.31 -3.36 -7.27
CA GLU A 187 22.63 -4.45 -8.19
C GLU A 187 21.44 -4.82 -9.08
N ALA A 188 20.23 -4.84 -8.52
CA ALA A 188 18.98 -5.01 -9.27
C ALA A 188 18.59 -3.74 -10.05
N GLY A 189 19.38 -2.67 -9.96
CA GLY A 189 19.16 -1.40 -10.63
C GLY A 189 17.95 -0.63 -10.12
N LEU A 190 17.40 -0.93 -8.93
CA LEU A 190 16.23 -0.30 -8.31
C LEU A 190 16.54 1.10 -7.73
N ALA A 191 15.55 1.98 -7.75
CA ALA A 191 15.56 3.17 -6.89
C ALA A 191 14.96 2.83 -5.52
N MET A 192 15.52 3.37 -4.45
CA MET A 192 15.01 3.17 -3.10
C MET A 192 15.05 4.48 -2.31
N VAL A 193 13.95 4.73 -1.59
CA VAL A 193 13.82 5.87 -0.68
C VAL A 193 13.45 5.42 0.73
N PHE A 194 14.07 6.06 1.71
CA PHE A 194 13.77 5.89 3.13
C PHE A 194 12.87 7.01 3.65
N THR A 195 11.90 6.64 4.50
CA THR A 195 10.96 7.58 5.13
C THR A 195 11.28 7.89 6.59
N GLY A 196 11.99 7.00 7.29
CA GLY A 196 12.18 7.07 8.75
C GLY A 196 10.93 6.78 9.58
N ILE A 197 9.77 6.51 8.97
CA ILE A 197 8.49 6.32 9.67
C ILE A 197 7.92 4.94 9.35
N ARG A 198 7.60 4.16 10.39
CA ARG A 198 6.97 2.83 10.26
C ARG A 198 5.46 2.90 10.49
N HIS A 199 4.66 2.31 9.61
CA HIS A 199 3.19 2.25 9.70
C HIS A 199 2.66 0.86 10.07
N PHE A 200 3.07 0.31 11.21
CA PHE A 200 2.65 -1.03 11.60
C PHE A 200 1.18 -1.07 12.04
N ARG A 201 0.40 -2.03 11.51
CA ARG A 201 -1.03 -2.21 11.78
C ARG A 201 -1.41 -3.68 11.92
N HIS A 202 -1.68 -4.12 13.15
CA HIS A 202 -2.40 -5.38 13.43
C HIS A 202 -3.86 -5.26 13.00
#